data_AF-A0A7S3ZLU7-F1
#
_entry.id   AF-A0A7S3ZLU7-F1
#
_cell.length_a   1.000
_cell.length_b   1.000
_cell.length_c   1.000
_cell.angle_alpha   90.00
_cell.angle_beta   90.00
_cell.angle_gamma   90.00
#
_symmetry.space_group_name_H-M   'P 1'
#
loop_
_entity.id
_entity.type
_entity.pdbx_description
1 polymer ?
#
loop_
_entity_poly.entity_id
_entity_poly.type
_entity_poly.pdbx_seq_one_letter_code
_entity_poly.pdbx_strand_id
1 'polypeptide(L)'
;DGKGEKSRWYALRPEYVESLFYLYRTTGDDVYRDRGWAVFEALVTHCRVKATGAFAGLKDVRSPKPELDDAMPSFFLAETLKYLYLLFSERDVYPLDEWVFTTEAHLLATEPRCDRAACVGPARPPRWRRLPLDVVVLLLFGCLLW
;
A
#
# COMPACT_ATOMS: atom_id res chain seq x y z
N ASP A 1 -20.91 -32.47 -22.05
CA ASP A 1 -21.22 -31.32 -21.15
C ASP A 1 -20.17 -31.12 -20.06
N GLY A 2 -18.96 -30.67 -20.42
CA GLY A 2 -17.84 -30.50 -19.48
C GLY A 2 -17.23 -29.10 -19.55
N LYS A 3 -17.96 -28.07 -19.09
CA LYS A 3 -17.37 -26.73 -18.93
C LYS A 3 -16.49 -26.74 -17.67
N GLY A 4 -15.19 -26.49 -17.87
CA GLY A 4 -14.15 -26.57 -16.85
C GLY A 4 -14.48 -25.81 -15.57
N GLU A 5 -14.39 -26.52 -14.44
CA GLU A 5 -14.51 -25.91 -13.12
C GLU A 5 -13.38 -24.91 -12.88
N LYS A 6 -13.75 -23.67 -12.56
CA LYS A 6 -12.79 -22.66 -12.11
C LYS A 6 -12.22 -23.08 -10.75
N SER A 7 -10.92 -22.87 -10.57
CA SER A 7 -10.23 -23.11 -9.31
C SER A 7 -10.94 -22.39 -8.15
N ARG A 8 -11.14 -23.11 -7.05
CA ARG A 8 -11.79 -22.61 -5.82
C ARG A 8 -10.78 -22.27 -4.73
N TRP A 9 -9.52 -22.56 -4.99
CA TRP A 9 -8.38 -22.28 -4.13
C TRP A 9 -8.18 -20.77 -4.00
N TYR A 10 -7.67 -20.32 -2.86
CA TYR A 10 -7.10 -18.98 -2.68
C TYR A 10 -5.74 -19.07 -1.99
N ALA A 11 -4.67 -18.58 -2.61
CA ALA A 11 -3.33 -18.62 -2.01
C ALA A 11 -2.77 -17.23 -1.76
N LEU A 12 -3.49 -16.45 -0.95
CA LEU A 12 -2.98 -15.21 -0.35
C LEU A 12 -2.42 -14.23 -1.39
N ARG A 13 -3.15 -14.11 -2.50
CA ARG A 13 -2.72 -13.45 -3.72
C ARG A 13 -2.79 -11.91 -3.59
N PRO A 14 -1.74 -11.17 -3.99
CA PRO A 14 -1.61 -9.75 -3.67
C PRO A 14 -2.33 -8.80 -4.64
N GLU A 15 -2.67 -9.25 -5.85
CA GLU A 15 -2.99 -8.39 -7.01
C GLU A 15 -4.21 -7.48 -6.77
N TYR A 16 -5.17 -7.95 -5.98
CA TYR A 16 -6.33 -7.14 -5.61
C TYR A 16 -5.96 -5.99 -4.67
N VAL A 17 -5.15 -6.26 -3.64
CA VAL A 17 -4.70 -5.23 -2.68
C VAL A 17 -3.75 -4.24 -3.36
N GLU A 18 -2.87 -4.74 -4.22
CA GLU A 18 -2.01 -3.89 -5.06
C GLU A 18 -2.84 -2.89 -5.87
N SER A 19 -3.90 -3.37 -6.52
CA SER A 19 -4.81 -2.51 -7.29
C SER A 19 -5.47 -1.45 -6.42
N LEU A 20 -5.93 -1.81 -5.22
CA LEU A 20 -6.51 -0.85 -4.26
C LEU A 20 -5.49 0.20 -3.82
N PHE A 21 -4.23 -0.19 -3.60
CA PHE A 21 -3.15 0.74 -3.27
C PHE A 21 -2.93 1.77 -4.38
N TYR A 22 -2.79 1.35 -5.64
CA TYR A 22 -2.61 2.28 -6.75
C TYR A 22 -3.84 3.19 -6.96
N LEU A 23 -5.04 2.63 -6.88
CA LEU A 23 -6.28 3.41 -7.00
C LEU A 23 -6.39 4.46 -5.90
N TYR A 24 -6.09 4.11 -4.65
CA TYR A 24 -6.06 5.06 -3.54
C TYR A 24 -5.00 6.14 -3.74
N ARG A 25 -3.77 5.78 -4.11
CA ARG A 25 -2.67 6.74 -4.26
C ARG A 25 -2.88 7.72 -5.41
N THR A 26 -3.56 7.30 -6.47
CA THR A 26 -3.87 8.14 -7.65
C THR A 26 -5.10 9.02 -7.44
N THR A 27 -6.17 8.48 -6.86
CA THR A 27 -7.45 9.19 -6.73
C THR A 27 -7.64 9.91 -5.39
N GLY A 28 -7.09 9.36 -4.31
CA GLY A 28 -7.35 9.81 -2.94
C GLY A 28 -8.72 9.43 -2.37
N ASP A 29 -9.49 8.57 -3.05
CA ASP A 29 -10.82 8.15 -2.59
C ASP A 29 -10.73 7.06 -1.50
N ASP A 30 -11.31 7.32 -0.32
CA ASP A 30 -11.26 6.42 0.82
C ASP A 30 -12.06 5.11 0.62
N VAL A 31 -12.91 5.01 -0.42
CA VAL A 31 -13.59 3.74 -0.78
C VAL A 31 -12.59 2.59 -0.97
N TYR A 32 -11.37 2.89 -1.42
CA TYR A 32 -10.33 1.88 -1.62
C TYR A 32 -9.73 1.39 -0.30
N ARG A 33 -9.69 2.26 0.73
CA ARG A 33 -9.28 1.89 2.09
C ARG A 33 -10.35 1.04 2.76
N ASP A 34 -11.63 1.38 2.61
CA ASP A 34 -12.74 0.56 3.13
C ASP A 34 -12.71 -0.86 2.53
N ARG A 35 -12.48 -0.96 1.22
CA ARG A 35 -12.31 -2.25 0.54
C ARG A 35 -11.06 -3.00 1.03
N GLY A 36 -9.95 -2.29 1.24
CA GLY A 36 -8.73 -2.88 1.79
C GLY A 36 -8.93 -3.40 3.21
N TRP A 37 -9.72 -2.71 4.01
CA TRP A 37 -10.07 -3.12 5.37
C TRP A 37 -10.89 -4.41 5.36
N ALA A 38 -11.91 -4.49 4.49
CA ALA A 38 -12.69 -5.71 4.31
C ALA A 38 -11.82 -6.91 3.88
N VAL A 39 -10.80 -6.69 3.04
CA VAL A 39 -9.82 -7.73 2.68
C VAL A 39 -9.00 -8.16 3.89
N PHE A 40 -8.50 -7.22 4.69
CA PHE A 40 -7.74 -7.52 5.91
C PHE A 40 -8.58 -8.32 6.91
N GLU A 41 -9.83 -7.92 7.15
CA GLU A 41 -10.76 -8.66 8.00
C GLU A 41 -11.00 -10.08 7.50
N ALA A 42 -11.19 -10.26 6.18
CA ALA A 42 -11.34 -11.57 5.58
C ALA A 42 -10.08 -12.45 5.74
N LEU A 43 -8.88 -11.87 5.57
CA LEU A 43 -7.61 -12.56 5.79
C LEU A 43 -7.48 -13.01 7.25
N VAL A 44 -7.75 -12.13 8.21
CA VAL A 44 -7.67 -12.44 9.64
C VAL A 44 -8.71 -13.48 10.04
N THR A 45 -9.91 -13.42 9.47
CA THR A 45 -11.03 -14.32 9.82
C THR A 45 -10.83 -15.72 9.24
N HIS A 46 -10.42 -15.81 7.97
CA HIS A 46 -10.43 -17.07 7.23
C HIS A 46 -9.04 -17.66 7.02
N CYS A 47 -7.99 -16.85 6.92
CA CYS A 47 -6.65 -17.30 6.54
C CYS A 47 -5.68 -17.42 7.73
N ARG A 48 -6.07 -16.96 8.93
CA ARG A 48 -5.21 -16.98 10.12
C ARG A 48 -5.22 -18.33 10.83
N VAL A 49 -4.04 -18.91 11.03
CA VAL A 49 -3.83 -20.10 11.85
C VAL A 49 -3.90 -19.70 13.32
N LYS A 50 -4.97 -20.10 14.03
CA LYS A 50 -5.20 -19.68 15.43
C LYS A 50 -4.09 -20.07 16.40
N ALA A 51 -3.44 -21.21 16.18
CA ALA A 51 -2.41 -21.73 17.08
C ALA A 51 -1.08 -20.96 17.01
N THR A 52 -0.67 -20.52 15.82
CA THR A 52 0.65 -19.89 15.59
C THR A 52 0.57 -18.41 15.27
N GLY A 53 -0.60 -17.92 14.83
CA GLY A 53 -0.78 -16.57 14.30
C GLY A 53 -0.29 -16.40 12.86
N ALA A 54 0.22 -17.45 12.23
CA ALA A 54 0.61 -17.45 10.82
C ALA A 54 -0.61 -17.34 9.89
N PHE A 55 -0.37 -17.13 8.60
CA PHE A 55 -1.40 -17.13 7.57
C PHE A 55 -1.20 -18.29 6.60
N ALA A 56 -2.29 -18.84 6.09
CA ALA A 56 -2.27 -19.86 5.05
C ALA A 56 -3.39 -19.65 4.04
N GLY A 57 -3.22 -20.19 2.85
CA GLY A 57 -4.26 -20.17 1.81
C GLY A 57 -5.52 -20.96 2.21
N LEU A 58 -6.54 -20.89 1.35
CA LEU A 58 -7.78 -21.65 1.45
C LEU A 58 -7.87 -22.67 0.32
N LYS A 59 -8.29 -23.90 0.64
CA LYS A 59 -8.52 -24.93 -0.37
C LYS A 59 -9.79 -24.69 -1.19
N ASP A 60 -10.86 -24.22 -0.54
CA ASP A 60 -12.12 -23.83 -1.18
C ASP A 60 -12.72 -22.59 -0.52
N VAL A 61 -12.75 -21.47 -1.24
CA VAL A 61 -13.33 -20.19 -0.79
C VAL A 61 -14.85 -20.21 -0.67
N ARG A 62 -15.53 -21.20 -1.25
CA ARG A 62 -16.99 -21.34 -1.22
C ARG A 62 -17.48 -22.14 -0.02
N SER A 63 -16.57 -22.83 0.68
CA SER A 63 -16.93 -23.64 1.82
C SER A 63 -17.40 -22.75 2.98
N PRO A 64 -18.54 -23.07 3.64
CA PRO A 64 -18.97 -22.36 4.85
C PRO A 64 -18.01 -22.58 6.02
N LYS A 65 -17.17 -23.63 5.95
CA LYS A 65 -16.07 -23.90 6.87
C LYS A 65 -14.79 -24.04 6.02
N PRO A 66 -14.11 -22.93 5.69
CA PRO A 66 -12.93 -22.97 4.85
C PRO A 66 -11.83 -23.80 5.52
N GLU A 67 -11.25 -24.73 4.76
CA GLU A 67 -10.06 -25.44 5.19
C GLU A 67 -8.82 -24.65 4.76
N LEU A 68 -7.92 -24.46 5.72
CA LEU A 68 -6.61 -23.89 5.45
C LEU A 68 -5.76 -24.87 4.64
N ASP A 69 -4.98 -24.33 3.73
CA ASP A 69 -3.84 -25.03 3.15
C ASP A 69 -2.65 -25.03 4.13
N ASP A 70 -1.57 -25.76 3.81
CA ASP A 70 -0.35 -25.82 4.62
C ASP A 70 0.81 -25.05 3.98
N ALA A 71 0.50 -23.90 3.36
CA ALA A 71 1.48 -23.08 2.66
C ALA A 71 1.25 -21.59 2.92
N MET A 72 2.31 -20.91 3.35
CA MET A 72 2.41 -19.45 3.37
C MET A 72 3.47 -18.99 2.35
N PRO A 73 3.05 -18.55 1.16
CA PRO A 73 4.00 -18.05 0.18
C PRO A 73 4.71 -16.78 0.66
N SER A 74 5.99 -16.61 0.31
CA SER A 74 6.80 -15.45 0.71
C SER A 74 6.21 -14.11 0.25
N PHE A 75 5.60 -14.07 -0.93
CA PHE A 75 4.94 -12.87 -1.46
C PHE A 75 3.79 -12.38 -0.58
N PHE A 76 3.19 -13.21 0.28
CA PHE A 76 2.16 -12.74 1.19
C PHE A 76 2.73 -11.65 2.12
N LEU A 77 3.94 -11.87 2.63
CA LEU A 77 4.64 -10.91 3.48
C LEU A 77 5.19 -9.74 2.66
N ALA A 78 5.83 -10.04 1.53
CA ALA A 78 6.50 -9.02 0.72
C ALA A 78 5.50 -8.08 0.03
N GLU A 79 4.34 -8.57 -0.38
CA GLU A 79 3.39 -7.86 -1.23
C GLU A 79 2.09 -7.56 -0.51
N THR A 80 1.33 -8.59 -0.12
CA THR A 80 -0.04 -8.40 0.41
C THR A 80 -0.04 -7.54 1.67
N LEU A 81 0.80 -7.89 2.66
CA LEU A 81 0.90 -7.13 3.91
C LEU A 81 1.52 -5.75 3.69
N LYS A 82 2.49 -5.64 2.77
CA LYS A 82 3.13 -4.35 2.44
C LYS A 82 2.13 -3.39 1.80
N TYR A 83 1.35 -3.84 0.82
CA TYR A 83 0.33 -3.00 0.18
C TYR A 83 -0.80 -2.64 1.14
N LEU A 84 -1.24 -3.55 2.01
CA LEU A 84 -2.20 -3.22 3.08
C LEU A 84 -1.64 -2.14 4.00
N TYR A 85 -0.40 -2.28 4.45
CA TYR A 85 0.26 -1.27 5.29
C TYR A 85 0.35 0.10 4.59
N LEU A 86 0.79 0.13 3.33
CA LEU A 86 0.95 1.37 2.55
C LEU A 86 -0.38 2.02 2.16
N LEU A 87 -1.45 1.24 2.03
CA LEU A 87 -2.81 1.72 1.78
C LEU A 87 -3.33 2.56 2.96
N PHE A 88 -3.03 2.15 4.19
CA PHE A 88 -3.41 2.88 5.41
C PHE A 88 -2.37 3.90 5.87
N SER A 89 -1.19 3.91 5.27
CA SER A 89 -0.16 4.94 5.49
C SER A 89 -0.53 6.27 4.82
N GLU A 90 0.15 7.34 5.21
CA GLU A 90 0.07 8.65 4.54
C GLU A 90 0.58 8.57 3.09
N ARG A 91 0.06 9.44 2.22
CA ARG A 91 0.33 9.40 0.76
C ARG A 91 1.75 9.83 0.38
N ASP A 92 2.46 10.49 1.29
CA ASP A 92 3.86 10.92 1.15
C ASP A 92 4.86 9.85 1.61
N VAL A 93 4.40 8.77 2.26
CA VAL A 93 5.21 7.60 2.58
C VAL A 93 5.42 6.81 1.29
N TYR A 94 6.65 6.83 0.75
CA TYR A 94 7.04 6.25 -0.55
C TYR A 94 6.15 6.74 -1.71
N PRO A 95 6.28 8.03 -2.10
CA PRO A 95 5.43 8.59 -3.11
C PRO A 95 5.79 8.01 -4.50
N LEU A 96 4.78 7.81 -5.35
CA LEU A 96 4.91 7.08 -6.63
C LEU A 96 5.72 7.83 -7.70
N ASP A 97 6.09 9.08 -7.46
CA ASP A 97 6.98 9.88 -8.30
C ASP A 97 8.47 9.68 -7.97
N GLU A 98 8.79 9.15 -6.78
CA GLU A 98 10.17 8.87 -6.34
C GLU A 98 10.48 7.37 -6.29
N TRP A 99 9.46 6.52 -6.20
CA TRP A 99 9.62 5.08 -6.01
C TRP A 99 8.85 4.26 -7.03
N VAL A 100 9.52 3.24 -7.56
CA VAL A 100 8.94 2.22 -8.44
C VAL A 100 8.85 0.92 -7.65
N PHE A 101 7.67 0.33 -7.63
CA PHE A 101 7.45 -1.01 -7.09
C PHE A 101 7.68 -2.03 -8.20
N THR A 102 8.50 -3.04 -7.92
CA THR A 102 8.58 -4.21 -8.82
C THR A 102 7.31 -5.05 -8.72
N THR A 103 7.19 -6.04 -9.59
CA THR A 103 6.11 -7.04 -9.52
C THR A 103 6.10 -7.88 -8.23
N GLU A 104 7.14 -7.81 -7.40
CA GLU A 104 7.19 -8.45 -6.06
C GLU A 104 7.15 -7.39 -4.93
N ALA A 105 6.61 -6.21 -5.24
CA ALA A 105 6.50 -5.06 -4.35
C ALA A 105 7.84 -4.58 -3.76
N HIS A 106 8.98 -4.88 -4.39
CA HIS A 106 10.28 -4.35 -3.96
C HIS A 106 10.42 -2.91 -4.40
N LEU A 107 10.84 -2.05 -3.47
CA LEU A 107 10.96 -0.60 -3.70
C LEU A 107 12.30 -0.29 -4.36
N LEU A 108 12.24 0.32 -5.54
CA LEU A 108 13.39 0.84 -6.27
C LEU A 108 13.26 2.36 -6.35
N ALA A 109 14.31 3.08 -5.94
CA ALA A 109 14.33 4.53 -6.10
C ALA A 109 14.55 4.88 -7.58
N THR A 110 13.80 5.86 -8.09
CA THR A 110 13.95 6.35 -9.48
C THR A 110 15.28 7.04 -9.70
N GLU A 111 15.77 7.72 -8.67
CA GLU A 111 17.07 8.37 -8.64
C GLU A 111 18.00 7.65 -7.67
N PRO A 112 19.30 7.51 -7.99
CA PRO A 112 20.26 7.03 -7.01
C PRO A 112 20.20 7.96 -5.81
N ARG A 113 19.83 7.41 -4.64
CA ARG A 113 20.08 8.04 -3.35
C ARG A 113 21.58 8.03 -3.13
N CYS A 114 22.27 8.92 -3.83
CA CYS A 114 23.59 9.33 -3.44
C CYS A 114 23.44 9.91 -2.04
N ASP A 115 24.16 9.33 -1.07
CA ASP A 115 24.21 9.85 0.29
C ASP A 115 24.34 11.37 0.21
N ARG A 116 23.46 12.10 0.91
CA ARG A 116 23.33 13.58 0.81
C ARG A 116 24.64 14.36 1.04
N ALA A 117 25.74 13.70 1.38
CA ALA A 117 27.07 14.29 1.40
C ALA A 117 27.78 14.35 0.03
N ALA A 118 27.44 13.50 -0.95
CA ALA A 118 28.23 13.32 -2.18
C ALA A 118 27.59 13.84 -3.47
N CYS A 119 26.26 14.03 -3.53
CA CYS A 119 25.59 14.59 -4.72
C CYS A 119 24.76 15.82 -4.36
N VAL A 120 25.43 16.94 -4.14
CA VAL A 120 24.79 18.26 -4.08
C VAL A 120 24.58 18.75 -5.52
N GLY A 121 23.53 18.28 -6.17
CA GLY A 121 22.75 19.17 -7.04
C GLY A 121 21.95 20.14 -6.16
N PRO A 122 21.57 21.35 -6.62
CA PRO A 122 20.87 22.30 -5.77
C PRO A 122 19.61 21.64 -5.20
N ALA A 123 19.55 21.57 -3.87
CA ALA A 123 18.44 20.97 -3.15
C ALA A 123 17.12 21.55 -3.69
N ARG A 124 16.17 20.68 -4.08
CA ARG A 124 14.81 21.13 -4.40
C ARG A 124 14.29 21.89 -3.17
N PRO A 125 13.92 23.17 -3.30
CA PRO A 125 13.47 23.94 -2.15
C PRO A 125 12.19 23.31 -1.57
N PRO A 126 12.02 23.33 -0.24
CA PRO A 126 10.82 22.82 0.38
C PRO A 126 9.57 23.55 -0.13
N ARG A 127 8.45 22.83 -0.21
CA ARG A 127 7.21 23.18 -0.94
C ARG A 127 6.61 24.56 -0.59
N TRP A 128 6.95 25.12 0.58
CA TRP A 128 6.53 26.45 1.04
C TRP A 128 7.09 27.62 0.19
N ARG A 129 8.09 27.38 -0.68
CA ARG A 129 8.64 28.39 -1.61
C ARG A 129 7.91 28.49 -2.96
N ARG A 130 6.77 27.80 -3.15
CA ARG A 130 5.87 27.98 -4.31
C ARG A 130 4.60 28.75 -3.99
N LEU A 131 4.60 29.54 -2.92
CA LEU A 131 3.57 30.55 -2.73
C LEU A 131 4.09 31.85 -3.34
N PRO A 132 3.30 32.51 -4.19
CA PRO A 132 3.69 33.79 -4.75
C PRO A 132 3.88 34.77 -3.57
N LEU A 133 4.83 35.71 -3.72
CA LEU A 133 5.37 36.57 -2.63
C LEU A 133 4.29 37.33 -1.84
N ASP A 134 3.10 37.44 -2.40
CA ASP A 134 1.86 37.98 -1.87
C ASP A 134 1.28 37.23 -0.66
N VAL A 135 1.54 35.92 -0.48
CA VAL A 135 0.98 35.14 0.64
C VAL A 135 1.84 35.18 1.90
N VAL A 136 3.17 35.34 1.77
CA VAL A 136 4.11 35.33 2.90
C VAL A 136 4.01 36.62 3.73
N VAL A 137 3.65 37.74 3.10
CA VAL A 137 3.49 39.04 3.79
C VAL A 137 2.25 39.04 4.70
N LEU A 138 1.19 38.31 4.34
CA LEU A 138 -0.04 38.25 5.14
C LEU A 138 0.10 37.43 6.43
N LEU A 139 1.01 36.46 6.49
CA LEU A 139 1.20 35.63 7.69
C LEU A 139 2.19 36.22 8.72
N LEU A 140 2.95 37.26 8.37
CA LEU A 140 3.93 37.89 9.27
C LEU A 140 3.51 39.27 9.80
N PHE A 141 2.45 39.89 9.27
CA PHE A 141 1.96 41.21 9.71
C PHE A 141 0.58 41.20 10.41
N GLY A 142 0.01 40.02 10.69
CA GLY A 142 -1.33 39.88 11.28
C GLY A 142 -1.40 39.79 12.81
N CYS A 143 -0.36 40.18 13.55
CA CYS A 143 -0.31 40.01 15.01
C CYS A 143 -0.10 41.32 15.81
N LEU A 144 -0.41 42.48 15.23
CA LEU A 144 -0.27 43.78 15.91
C LEU A 144 -1.52 44.65 15.96
N LEU A 145 -2.69 44.13 15.57
CA LEU A 145 -3.98 44.80 15.78
C LEU A 145 -5.10 43.76 15.99
N TRP A 146 -5.07 43.06 17.14
CA TRP A 146 -6.21 42.91 18.08
C TRP A 146 -5.73 42.20 19.34
#